data_AF-A0A970G9K8-F1
#
_entry.id   AF-A0A970G9K8-F1
#
_cell.length_a   1.000
_cell.length_b   1.000
_cell.length_c   1.000
_cell.angle_alpha   90.00
_cell.angle_beta   90.00
_cell.angle_gamma   90.00
#
_symmetry.space_group_name_H-M   'P 1'
#
loop_
_entity.id
_entity.type
_entity.pdbx_description
1 polymer ?
#
loop_
_entity_poly.entity_id
_entity_poly.type
_entity_poly.pdbx_seq_one_letter_code
_entity_poly.pdbx_strand_id
1 'polypeptide(L)' 'MDPPRSGVQQNALEAIIQAEVKQIIYLSCAPMTLARDLNTLIAGEKYKVVFLQSFDMFPNTWHIECLAVLKHNDYNINMR' A
#
# COMPACT_ATOMS: atom_id res chain seq x y z
N MET A 1 -7.49 0.62 1.83
CA MET A 1 -7.75 0.51 0.38
C MET A 1 -7.65 -0.95 0.02
N ASP A 2 -8.60 -1.42 -0.77
CA ASP A 2 -8.68 -2.79 -1.29
C ASP A 2 -9.07 -2.67 -2.78
N PRO A 3 -8.09 -2.35 -3.64
CA PRO A 3 -8.34 -2.10 -5.05
C PRO A 3 -8.44 -3.41 -5.85
N PRO A 4 -9.03 -3.36 -7.06
CA PRO A 4 -9.02 -4.51 -7.97
C PRO A 4 -7.59 -4.92 -8.36
N ARG A 5 -7.42 -6.09 -9.01
CA ARG A 5 -6.10 -6.62 -9.44
C ARG A 5 -5.26 -5.64 -10.26
N SER A 6 -5.90 -4.72 -10.99
CA SER A 6 -5.24 -3.65 -11.75
C SER A 6 -4.52 -2.60 -10.88
N GLY A 7 -4.71 -2.63 -9.56
CA GLY A 7 -4.24 -1.63 -8.61
C GLY A 7 -5.10 -0.36 -8.63
N VAL A 8 -4.54 0.71 -8.09
CA VAL A 8 -5.19 2.01 -7.96
C VAL A 8 -4.90 2.86 -9.18
N GLN A 9 -5.88 3.68 -9.59
CA GLN A 9 -5.66 4.64 -10.66
C GLN A 9 -4.70 5.75 -10.22
N GLN A 10 -3.87 6.21 -11.15
CA GLN A 10 -2.82 7.19 -10.87
C GLN A 10 -3.34 8.49 -10.23
N ASN A 11 -4.46 9.03 -10.74
CA ASN A 11 -5.12 10.21 -10.19
C ASN A 11 -5.58 10.04 -8.72
N ALA A 12 -6.01 8.83 -8.34
CA ALA A 12 -6.41 8.53 -6.96
C ALA A 12 -5.19 8.45 -6.03
N LEU A 13 -4.06 7.88 -6.50
CA LEU A 13 -2.80 7.91 -5.75
C LEU A 13 -2.32 9.36 -5.54
N GLU A 14 -2.38 10.19 -6.57
CA GLU A 14 -2.05 11.62 -6.48
C GLU A 14 -2.96 12.36 -5.49
N ALA A 15 -4.27 12.09 -5.52
CA ALA A 15 -5.21 12.67 -4.57
C ALA A 15 -4.88 12.26 -3.11
N ILE A 16 -4.48 11.01 -2.87
CA ILE A 16 -4.04 10.55 -1.53
C ILE A 16 -2.76 11.28 -1.08
N ILE A 17 -1.82 11.49 -2.00
CA ILE A 17 -0.57 12.21 -1.72
C ILE A 17 -0.84 13.68 -1.41
N GLN A 18 -1.74 14.32 -2.16
CA GLN A 18 -2.14 15.72 -1.94
C GLN A 18 -2.94 15.91 -0.66
N ALA A 19 -3.77 14.94 -0.28
CA ALA A 19 -4.54 14.96 0.94
C ALA A 19 -3.70 14.70 2.21
N GLU A 20 -2.43 14.32 2.07
CA GLU A 20 -1.49 14.04 3.18
C GLU A 20 -2.08 13.12 4.25
N VAL A 21 -2.73 12.05 3.78
CA VAL A 21 -3.35 11.04 4.64
C VAL A 21 -2.31 10.48 5.60
N LYS A 22 -2.58 10.49 6.90
CA LYS A 22 -1.59 10.08 7.92
C LYS A 22 -1.14 8.62 7.80
N GLN A 23 -2.06 7.73 7.43
CA GLN A 23 -1.82 6.29 7.35
C GLN A 23 -2.62 5.68 6.21
N ILE A 24 -1.98 4.81 5.45
CA ILE A 24 -2.57 4.05 4.35
C ILE A 24 -2.45 2.57 4.69
N ILE A 25 -3.57 1.88 4.80
CA ILE A 25 -3.62 0.42 4.89
C ILE A 25 -4.05 -0.10 3.52
N TYR A 26 -3.17 -0.85 2.85
CA TYR A 26 -3.34 -1.36 1.49
C TYR A 26 -3.40 -2.88 1.52
N LEU A 27 -4.56 -3.44 1.19
CA LEU A 27 -4.73 -4.87 0.92
C LEU A 27 -4.71 -5.12 -0.60
N SER A 28 -3.95 -6.11 -1.08
CA SER A 28 -3.83 -6.40 -2.51
C SER A 28 -3.65 -7.90 -2.78
N CYS A 29 -4.42 -8.41 -3.74
CA CYS A 29 -4.28 -9.76 -4.28
C CYS A 29 -3.29 -9.87 -5.46
N ALA A 30 -2.54 -8.78 -5.75
CA ALA A 30 -1.65 -8.68 -6.91
C ALA A 30 -0.33 -7.97 -6.54
N PRO A 31 0.74 -8.73 -6.18
CA PRO A 31 2.01 -8.16 -5.72
C PRO A 31 2.66 -7.16 -6.68
N MET A 32 2.51 -7.37 -7.99
CA MET A 32 3.11 -6.50 -9.01
C MET A 32 2.46 -5.11 -9.06
N THR A 33 1.14 -5.03 -8.98
CA THR A 33 0.42 -3.75 -8.98
C THR A 33 0.54 -3.06 -7.63
N LEU A 34 0.57 -3.82 -6.52
CA LEU A 34 0.95 -3.29 -5.22
C LEU A 34 2.33 -2.60 -5.28
N ALA A 35 3.36 -3.27 -5.80
CA ALA A 35 4.71 -2.70 -5.87
C ALA A 35 4.76 -1.40 -6.70
N ARG A 36 4.06 -1.35 -7.84
CA ARG A 36 3.92 -0.14 -8.65
C ARG A 36 3.30 1.00 -7.85
N ASP A 37 2.18 0.74 -7.18
CA ASP A 37 1.44 1.78 -6.47
C ASP A 37 2.23 2.26 -5.23
N LEU A 38 2.91 1.35 -4.53
CA LEU A 38 3.82 1.68 -3.43
C LEU A 38 4.96 2.59 -3.91
N ASN A 39 5.56 2.31 -5.06
CA ASN A 39 6.60 3.16 -5.66
C ASN A 39 6.09 4.59 -5.88
N THR A 40 4.88 4.76 -6.42
CA THR A 40 4.27 6.08 -6.58
C THR A 40 4.08 6.80 -5.24
N LEU A 41 3.59 6.10 -4.21
CA LEU A 41 3.33 6.68 -2.90
C LEU A 41 4.61 7.11 -2.17
N ILE A 42 5.71 6.36 -2.33
CA ILE A 42 6.99 6.66 -1.65
C ILE A 42 7.92 7.57 -2.44
N ALA A 43 7.72 7.74 -3.76
CA ALA A 43 8.63 8.48 -4.64
C ALA A 43 8.90 9.93 -4.19
N GLY A 44 7.91 10.60 -3.62
CA GLY A 44 8.04 11.97 -3.11
C GLY A 44 8.51 12.07 -1.66
N GLU A 45 8.98 10.97 -1.06
CA GLU A 45 9.41 10.88 0.35
C GLU A 45 8.35 11.35 1.36
N LYS A 46 7.07 11.43 0.97
CA LYS A 46 5.97 11.75 1.88
C LYS A 46 5.54 10.55 2.70
N TYR A 47 5.69 9.35 2.15
CA TYR A 47 5.28 8.11 2.80
C TYR A 47 6.45 7.14 2.93
N LYS A 48 6.38 6.32 3.98
CA LYS A 48 7.24 5.15 4.17
C LYS A 48 6.40 3.91 4.40
N VAL A 49 6.83 2.78 3.83
CA VAL A 49 6.26 1.47 4.16
C VAL A 49 6.78 1.07 5.54
N VAL A 50 5.87 0.86 6.49
CA VAL A 50 6.19 0.50 7.88
C VAL A 50 5.85 -0.94 8.21
N PHE A 51 5.04 -1.59 7.38
CA PHE A 51 4.69 -2.99 7.51
C PHE A 51 4.37 -3.55 6.13
N LEU A 52 4.81 -4.77 5.86
CA LEU A 52 4.46 -5.54 4.68
C LEU A 52 4.41 -7.02 5.05
N GLN A 53 3.29 -7.68 4.77
CA GLN A 53 3.11 -9.10 5.02
C GLN A 53 2.27 -9.73 3.91
N SER A 54 2.69 -10.90 3.44
CA SER A 54 1.91 -11.75 2.56
C SER A 54 1.13 -12.81 3.37
N PHE A 55 -0.05 -13.17 2.87
CA PHE A 55 -0.97 -14.12 3.47
C PHE A 55 -1.44 -15.10 2.40
N ASP A 56 -1.28 -16.39 2.68
CA ASP A 56 -1.94 -17.44 1.92
C ASP A 56 -3.38 -17.61 2.44
N MET A 57 -4.31 -16.91 1.79
CA MET A 57 -5.75 -17.04 2.07
C MET A 57 -6.41 -18.11 1.19
N PHE A 58 -5.71 -18.65 0.20
CA PHE A 58 -6.24 -19.58 -0.78
C PHE A 58 -5.25 -20.73 -1.02
N PRO A 59 -5.12 -21.67 -0.06
CA PRO A 59 -4.17 -22.75 -0.14
C PRO A 59 -4.33 -23.60 -1.40
N ASN A 60 -3.21 -24.08 -1.94
CA ASN A 60 -3.14 -24.81 -3.21
C ASN A 60 -3.57 -23.99 -4.44
N THR A 61 -3.52 -22.67 -4.36
CA THR A 61 -3.68 -21.79 -5.52
C THR A 61 -2.46 -20.88 -5.69
N TRP A 62 -2.38 -20.20 -6.82
CA TRP A 62 -1.37 -19.17 -7.07
C TRP A 62 -1.69 -17.80 -6.42
N HIS A 63 -2.82 -17.67 -5.72
CA HIS A 63 -3.25 -16.39 -5.17
C HIS A 63 -2.50 -16.11 -3.88
N ILE A 64 -2.08 -14.86 -3.71
CA ILE A 64 -1.48 -14.35 -2.49
C ILE A 64 -2.11 -13.01 -2.17
N GLU A 65 -2.50 -12.81 -0.93
CA GLU A 65 -2.93 -11.51 -0.42
C GLU A 65 -1.75 -10.82 0.25
N CYS A 66 -1.58 -9.54 0.01
CA CYS A 66 -0.52 -8.72 0.58
C CYS A 66 -1.15 -7.55 1.35
N LEU A 67 -0.76 -7.39 2.60
CA LEU A 67 -1.07 -6.22 3.41
C LEU A 67 0.17 -5.34 3.50
N ALA A 68 0.07 -4.12 3.01
CA ALA A 68 1.06 -3.06 3.23
C ALA A 68 0.46 -1.96 4.11
N VAL A 69 1.25 -1.44 5.05
CA VAL A 69 0.91 -0.23 5.79
C VAL A 69 1.96 0.82 5.47
N LEU A 70 1.49 1.98 5.05
CA LEU A 70 2.31 3.16 4.86
C LEU A 70 1.93 4.23 5.87
N LYS A 71 2.91 5.02 6.28
CA LYS A 71 2.69 6.19 7.13
C LYS A 71 3.29 7.42 6.48
N HIS A 72 2.60 8.55 6.65
CA HIS A 72 3.15 9.84 6.31
C HIS A 72 4.39 10.10 7.18
N ASN A 73 5.46 10.66 6.60
CA ASN A 73 6.75 10.81 7.29
C ASN A 73 6.68 11.76 8.49
N ASP A 74 5.82 12.78 8.43
CA ASP A 74 5.57 13.69 9.57
C ASP A 74 4.80 13.02 10.72
N TYR A 75 4.29 11.80 10.51
CA TYR A 75 3.52 11.06 11.50
C TYR A 75 4.37 9.98 12.18
N ASN A 76 5.16 10.41 13.17
CA ASN A 76 6.03 9.53 13.95
C ASN A 76 5.17 8.72 14.95
N ILE A 77 5.09 7.39 14.78
CA ILE A 77 4.40 6.53 15.74
C ILE A 77 5.32 5.41 16.19
N ASN A 78 5.56 5.36 17.50
CA ASN A 78 6.08 4.19 18.20
C ASN A 78 5.13 3.00 17.92
N MET A 79 5.52 2.09 17.03
CA MET A 79 4.86 0.79 16.93
C MET A 79 5.35 -0.04 18.12
N ARG A 80 4.46 -0.27 19.09
CA ARG A 80 4.59 -1.34 20.08
C ARG A 80 4.06 -2.63 19.48
#